data_AF-A0A359M751-F1
#
_entry.id   AF-A0A359M751-F1
#
_cell.length_a   1.000
_cell.length_b   1.000
_cell.length_c   1.000
_cell.angle_alpha   90.00
_cell.angle_beta   90.00
_cell.angle_gamma   90.00
#
_symmetry.space_group_name_H-M   'P 1'
#
loop_
_entity.id
_entity.type
_entity.pdbx_description
1 polymer ?
#
loop_
_entity_poly.entity_id
_entity_poly.type
_entity_poly.pdbx_seq_one_letter_code
_entity_poly.pdbx_strand_id
1 'polypeptide(L)'
;MKLDYKKTFYVGLAFFIITIFWQTYDSIITKILIDKFGLNQTWSGVVMALDNVLALFMLPLFGAISDRTNHKLGRRTPYVIVGTVVAAFAFIGLSFVDNIQTTRIQNTDIVNQYEELVDSPDDVR
;
A
#
# COMPACT_ATOMS: atom_id res chain seq x y z
N MET A 1 6.89 -27.60 -27.46
CA MET A 1 7.56 -26.40 -26.91
C MET A 1 8.41 -26.84 -25.71
N LYS A 2 9.72 -26.59 -25.71
CA LYS A 2 10.56 -26.81 -24.52
C LYS A 2 10.48 -25.55 -23.64
N LEU A 3 10.04 -25.69 -22.39
CA LEU A 3 10.00 -24.56 -21.45
C LEU A 3 11.43 -24.17 -21.07
N ASP A 4 11.70 -22.87 -21.11
CA ASP A 4 12.94 -22.32 -20.56
C ASP A 4 12.74 -22.14 -19.05
N TYR A 5 13.18 -23.14 -18.27
CA TYR A 5 12.96 -23.18 -16.82
C TYR A 5 13.55 -21.97 -16.09
N LYS A 6 14.68 -21.42 -16.56
CA LYS A 6 15.28 -20.21 -15.98
C LYS A 6 14.36 -19.01 -16.14
N LYS A 7 13.82 -18.78 -17.34
CA LYS A 7 12.89 -17.67 -17.60
C LYS A 7 11.59 -17.83 -16.83
N THR A 8 11.07 -19.05 -16.76
CA THR A 8 9.84 -19.35 -16.03
C THR A 8 10.00 -19.05 -14.55
N PHE A 9 11.14 -19.41 -13.95
CA PHE A 9 11.46 -19.10 -12.57
C PHE A 9 11.55 -17.58 -12.31
N TYR A 10 12.26 -16.83 -13.15
CA TYR A 10 12.37 -15.37 -12.99
C TYR A 10 11.03 -14.65 -13.16
N VAL A 11 10.20 -15.09 -14.10
CA VAL A 11 8.85 -14.54 -14.27
C VAL A 11 7.99 -14.84 -13.04
N GLY A 12 8.04 -16.08 -12.53
CA GLY A 12 7.35 -16.46 -11.30
C GLY A 12 7.76 -15.61 -10.11
N LEU A 13 9.07 -15.36 -9.95
CA LEU A 13 9.60 -14.51 -8.88
C LEU A 13 9.16 -13.05 -9.02
N ALA A 14 9.11 -12.52 -10.24
CA ALA A 14 8.61 -11.17 -10.48
C ALA A 14 7.13 -11.02 -10.09
N PHE A 15 6.29 -11.98 -10.50
CA PHE A 15 4.87 -11.98 -10.12
C PHE A 15 4.67 -12.13 -8.61
N PHE A 16 5.46 -12.99 -7.98
CA PHE A 16 5.42 -13.18 -6.53
C PHE A 16 5.67 -11.87 -5.77
N ILE A 17 6.72 -11.12 -6.13
CA ILE A 17 7.03 -9.82 -5.51
C ILE A 17 5.87 -8.84 -5.68
N ILE A 18 5.31 -8.75 -6.89
CA ILE A 18 4.18 -7.84 -7.17
C ILE A 18 2.95 -8.21 -6.32
N THR A 19 2.64 -9.50 -6.18
CA THR A 19 1.49 -9.95 -5.37
C THR A 19 1.66 -9.69 -3.87
N ILE A 20 2.85 -9.92 -3.32
CA ILE A 20 3.14 -9.59 -1.91
C ILE A 20 3.00 -8.10 -1.68
N PHE A 21 3.56 -7.31 -2.58
CA PHE A 21 3.52 -5.86 -2.49
C PHE A 21 2.07 -5.36 -2.51
N TRP A 22 1.24 -5.88 -3.41
CA TRP A 22 -0.18 -5.55 -3.50
C TRP A 22 -0.94 -5.90 -2.21
N GLN A 23 -0.78 -7.13 -1.72
CA GLN A 23 -1.46 -7.58 -0.49
C GLN A 23 -1.03 -6.77 0.75
N THR A 24 0.26 -6.44 0.82
CA THR A 24 0.82 -5.67 1.93
C THR A 24 0.29 -4.23 1.90
N TYR A 25 0.22 -3.62 0.72
CA TYR A 25 -0.36 -2.29 0.52
C TYR A 25 -1.81 -2.23 1.02
N ASP A 26 -2.69 -3.14 0.56
CA ASP A 26 -4.10 -3.13 0.94
C ASP A 26 -4.31 -3.30 2.44
N SER A 27 -3.52 -4.17 3.07
CA SER A 27 -3.56 -4.41 4.51
C SER A 27 -3.09 -3.20 5.32
N ILE A 28 -1.99 -2.55 4.91
CA ILE A 28 -1.44 -1.38 5.60
C ILE A 28 -2.37 -0.17 5.46
N ILE A 29 -2.88 0.11 4.27
CA ILE A 29 -3.77 1.25 4.03
C ILE A 29 -5.08 1.11 4.82
N THR A 30 -5.67 -0.08 4.81
CA THR A 30 -6.89 -0.35 5.59
C THR A 30 -6.65 -0.12 7.09
N LYS A 31 -5.53 -0.61 7.63
CA LYS A 31 -5.18 -0.38 9.04
C LYS A 31 -4.93 1.08 9.36
N ILE A 32 -4.19 1.80 8.53
CA ILE A 32 -3.97 3.24 8.69
C ILE A 32 -5.31 4.00 8.72
N LEU A 33 -6.24 3.62 7.85
CA LEU A 33 -7.54 4.28 7.72
C LEU A 33 -8.44 4.04 8.95
N ILE A 34 -8.38 2.85 9.55
CA ILE A 34 -9.14 2.52 10.76
C ILE A 34 -8.44 3.11 12.00
N ASP A 35 -7.16 2.83 12.18
CA ASP A 35 -6.44 3.07 13.43
C ASP A 35 -6.00 4.53 13.59
N LYS A 36 -5.63 5.23 12.49
CA LYS A 36 -5.17 6.64 12.56
C LYS A 36 -6.27 7.65 12.21
N PHE A 37 -7.20 7.30 11.32
CA PHE A 37 -8.30 8.18 10.94
C PHE A 37 -9.61 7.86 11.69
N GLY A 38 -9.68 6.77 12.45
CA GLY A 38 -10.86 6.41 13.25
C GLY A 38 -12.07 6.03 12.40
N LEU A 39 -11.88 5.65 11.12
CA LEU A 39 -12.99 5.33 10.24
C LEU A 39 -13.58 3.96 10.57
N ASN A 40 -14.90 3.89 10.62
CA ASN A 40 -15.63 2.62 10.75
C ASN A 40 -15.27 1.70 9.55
N GLN A 41 -15.24 0.38 9.78
CA GLN A 41 -14.95 -0.66 8.79
C GLN A 41 -15.70 -0.45 7.47
N THR A 42 -16.96 -0.01 7.51
CA THR A 42 -17.75 0.28 6.31
C THR A 42 -17.13 1.42 5.47
N TRP A 43 -16.73 2.52 6.09
CA TRP A 43 -16.11 3.64 5.38
C TRP A 43 -14.72 3.30 4.85
N SER A 44 -13.95 2.52 5.61
CA SER A 44 -12.67 2.00 5.12
C SER A 44 -12.86 1.12 3.88
N GLY A 45 -13.85 0.23 3.90
CA GLY A 45 -14.19 -0.61 2.75
C GLY A 45 -14.63 0.19 1.52
N VAL A 46 -15.36 1.29 1.71
CA VAL A 46 -15.75 2.20 0.62
C VAL A 46 -14.53 2.84 -0.04
N VAL A 47 -13.56 3.33 0.74
CA VAL A 47 -12.33 3.92 0.20
C VAL A 47 -11.52 2.88 -0.59
N MET A 48 -11.39 1.66 -0.06
CA MET A 48 -10.72 0.56 -0.76
C MET A 48 -11.45 0.12 -2.04
N ALA A 49 -12.79 0.16 -2.04
CA ALA A 49 -13.58 -0.13 -3.24
C ALA A 49 -13.42 0.95 -4.31
N LEU A 50 -13.33 2.22 -3.91
CA LEU A 50 -13.05 3.34 -4.82
C LEU A 50 -11.67 3.20 -5.49
N ASP A 51 -10.66 2.72 -4.76
CA ASP A 51 -9.34 2.44 -5.35
C ASP A 51 -9.43 1.39 -6.47
N ASN A 52 -10.16 0.29 -6.25
CA ASN A 52 -10.37 -0.74 -7.27
C ASN A 52 -11.13 -0.19 -8.51
N VAL A 53 -12.09 0.71 -8.31
CA VAL A 53 -12.78 1.39 -9.41
C VAL A 53 -11.82 2.28 -10.19
N LEU A 54 -10.95 3.03 -9.52
CA LEU A 54 -9.92 3.84 -10.17
C LEU A 54 -8.93 2.97 -10.95
N ALA A 55 -8.53 1.82 -10.39
CA ALA A 55 -7.64 0.87 -11.06
C ALA A 55 -8.21 0.39 -12.41
N LEU A 56 -9.53 0.16 -12.50
CA LEU A 56 -10.20 -0.20 -13.75
C LEU A 56 -9.99 0.83 -14.87
N PHE A 57 -9.95 2.13 -14.54
CA PHE A 57 -9.70 3.20 -15.51
C PHE A 57 -8.20 3.48 -15.72
N MET A 58 -7.39 3.38 -14.67
CA MET A 58 -5.95 3.63 -14.74
C MET A 58 -5.23 2.58 -15.59
N LEU A 59 -5.58 1.30 -15.49
CA LEU A 59 -4.97 0.23 -16.29
C LEU A 59 -5.02 0.49 -17.81
N PRO A 60 -6.17 0.75 -18.45
CA PRO A 60 -6.25 1.04 -19.88
C PRO A 60 -5.61 2.39 -20.24
N LEU A 61 -5.74 3.41 -19.38
CA LEU A 61 -5.14 4.73 -19.60
C LEU A 61 -3.61 4.64 -19.65
N PHE A 62 -2.99 4.03 -18.64
CA PHE A 62 -1.54 3.84 -18.61
C PHE A 62 -1.07 2.84 -19.67
N GLY A 63 -1.88 1.86 -20.06
CA GLY A 63 -1.61 1.01 -21.21
C GLY A 63 -1.47 1.80 -22.52
N ALA A 64 -2.47 2.65 -22.82
CA ALA A 64 -2.46 3.47 -24.03
C ALA A 64 -1.33 4.52 -24.04
N ILE A 65 -1.07 5.14 -22.89
CA ILE A 65 0.03 6.10 -22.73
C ILE A 65 1.39 5.39 -22.87
N SER A 66 1.54 4.20 -22.28
CA SER A 66 2.78 3.43 -22.35
C SER A 66 3.08 2.97 -23.78
N ASP A 67 2.08 2.55 -24.53
CA ASP A 67 2.29 2.05 -25.89
C ASP A 67 2.69 3.18 -26.87
N ARG A 68 2.41 4.45 -26.55
CA ARG A 68 2.77 5.60 -27.40
C ARG A 68 4.22 6.09 -27.22
N THR A 69 4.93 5.65 -26.18
CA THR A 69 6.30 6.11 -25.91
C THR A 69 7.34 5.30 -26.68
N ASN A 70 8.17 5.98 -27.46
CA ASN A 70 9.30 5.37 -28.18
C ASN A 70 10.61 5.77 -27.51
N HIS A 71 11.03 4.99 -26.50
CA HIS A 71 12.31 5.19 -25.79
C HIS A 71 13.33 4.10 -26.17
N LYS A 72 14.62 4.44 -26.19
CA LYS A 72 15.73 3.54 -26.61
C LYS A 72 15.83 2.23 -25.82
N LEU A 73 15.22 2.16 -24.64
CA LEU A 73 15.22 1.01 -23.73
C LEU A 73 13.95 0.13 -23.83
N GLY A 74 13.05 0.43 -24.77
CA GLY A 74 11.73 -0.21 -24.93
C GLY A 74 10.55 0.71 -24.58
N ARG A 75 9.34 0.36 -25.04
CA ARG A 75 8.12 1.19 -24.91
C ARG A 75 7.52 1.20 -23.49
N ARG A 76 7.74 0.13 -22.71
CA ARG A 76 7.10 -0.10 -21.39
C ARG A 76 8.05 0.05 -20.18
N THR A 77 9.34 -0.20 -20.39
CA THR A 77 10.41 -0.09 -19.39
C THR A 77 10.56 1.29 -18.72
N PRO A 78 10.47 2.44 -19.42
CA PRO A 78 10.66 3.74 -18.78
C PRO A 78 9.56 4.06 -17.75
N TYR A 79 8.31 3.66 -18.01
CA TYR A 79 7.20 3.87 -17.07
C TYR A 79 7.36 3.05 -15.79
N VAL A 80 7.85 1.82 -15.89
CA VAL A 80 8.14 0.98 -14.72
C VAL A 80 9.22 1.64 -13.86
N ILE A 81 10.33 2.10 -14.46
CA ILE A 81 11.44 2.73 -13.73
C ILE A 81 10.97 4.01 -13.04
N VAL A 82 10.28 4.90 -13.77
CA VAL A 82 9.76 6.14 -13.19
C VAL A 82 8.76 5.83 -12.06
N GLY A 83 7.85 4.88 -12.29
CA GLY A 83 6.89 4.43 -11.29
C GLY A 83 7.57 3.88 -10.03
N THR A 84 8.60 3.05 -10.17
CA THR A 84 9.36 2.52 -9.03
C THR A 84 10.08 3.61 -8.25
N VAL A 85 10.70 4.58 -8.92
CA VAL A 85 11.38 5.70 -8.26
C VAL A 85 10.38 6.56 -7.50
N VAL A 86 9.26 6.92 -8.12
CA VAL A 86 8.18 7.68 -7.48
C VAL A 86 7.60 6.91 -6.28
N ALA A 87 7.36 5.61 -6.43
CA ALA A 87 6.87 4.76 -5.35
C ALA A 87 7.85 4.72 -4.17
N ALA A 88 9.16 4.58 -4.44
CA ALA A 88 10.18 4.58 -3.39
C ALA A 88 10.16 5.88 -2.56
N PHE A 89 10.06 7.04 -3.22
CA PHE A 89 9.92 8.32 -2.52
C PHE A 89 8.60 8.43 -1.75
N ALA A 90 7.50 7.95 -2.31
CA ALA A 90 6.20 7.93 -1.64
C ALA A 90 6.22 7.06 -0.38
N PHE A 91 6.88 5.88 -0.41
CA PHE A 91 7.02 5.03 0.77
C PHE A 91 7.86 5.67 1.87
N ILE A 92 8.94 6.34 1.50
CA ILE A 92 9.75 7.09 2.47
C ILE A 92 8.87 8.18 3.11
N GLY A 93 8.13 8.94 2.30
CA GLY A 93 7.18 9.96 2.80
C GLY A 93 6.11 9.38 3.72
N LEU A 94 5.54 8.24 3.37
CA LEU A 94 4.56 7.53 4.19
C LEU A 94 5.15 7.16 5.55
N SER A 95 6.38 6.65 5.60
CA SER A 95 7.07 6.30 6.84
C SER A 95 7.30 7.52 7.74
N PHE A 96 7.62 8.69 7.17
CA PHE A 96 7.74 9.93 7.94
C PHE A 96 6.41 10.39 8.52
N VAL A 97 5.34 10.41 7.71
CA VAL A 97 4.00 10.81 8.17
C VAL A 97 3.49 9.84 9.24
N ASP A 98 3.72 8.54 9.05
CA ASP A 98 3.39 7.50 10.01
C ASP A 98 4.09 7.75 11.35
N ASN A 99 5.41 8.02 11.34
CA ASN A 99 6.18 8.32 12.53
C ASN A 99 5.68 9.58 13.27
N ILE A 100 5.42 10.66 12.53
CA ILE A 100 4.88 11.91 13.10
C ILE A 100 3.50 11.67 13.74
N GLN A 101 2.65 10.88 13.10
CA GLN A 101 1.33 10.57 13.65
C GLN A 101 1.43 9.68 14.89
N THR A 102 2.33 8.71 14.91
CA THR A 102 2.59 7.87 16.09
C THR A 102 3.08 8.70 17.27
N THR A 103 4.01 9.64 17.06
CA THR A 103 4.46 10.56 18.11
C THR A 103 3.32 11.47 18.61
N ARG A 104 2.42 11.91 17.73
CA ARG A 104 1.25 12.72 18.12
C ARG A 104 0.24 11.92 18.96
N ILE A 105 0.04 10.65 18.65
CA ILE A 105 -0.83 9.75 19.42
C ILE A 105 -0.23 9.49 20.81
N GLN A 106 1.10 9.26 20.91
CA GLN A 106 1.78 9.08 22.20
C GLN A 106 1.77 10.33 23.09
N ASN A 107 1.75 11.52 22.49
CA ASN A 107 1.68 12.79 23.23
C ASN A 107 0.24 13.16 23.67
N THR A 108 -0.77 12.35 23.35
CA THR A 108 -2.15 12.54 23.81
C THR A 108 -2.43 11.55 24.94
N ASP A 109 -3.03 11.98 26.06
CA ASP A 109 -3.31 11.20 27.29
C ASP A 109 -4.14 9.91 27.09
N ILE A 110 -4.54 9.59 25.86
CA ILE A 110 -5.30 8.39 25.51
C ILE A 110 -4.51 7.11 25.83
N VAL A 111 -3.19 7.09 25.60
CA VAL A 111 -2.36 5.90 25.91
C VAL A 111 -2.31 5.65 27.43
N ASN A 112 -2.10 6.70 28.21
CA ASN A 112 -2.10 6.62 29.67
C ASN A 112 -3.48 6.19 30.20
N GLN A 113 -4.57 6.73 29.65
CA GLN A 113 -5.94 6.39 30.05
C GLN A 113 -6.33 4.95 29.70
N TYR A 114 -5.81 4.38 28.59
CA TYR A 114 -5.98 2.96 28.27
C TYR A 114 -5.15 2.04 29.18
N GLU A 115 -3.91 2.41 29.53
CA GLU A 115 -3.09 1.64 30.48
C GLU A 115 -3.69 1.66 31.89
N GLU A 116 -4.25 2.80 32.33
CA GLU A 116 -4.91 2.94 33.63
C GLU A 116 -6.22 2.14 33.74
N LEU A 117 -6.95 1.97 32.63
CA LEU A 117 -8.16 1.12 32.57
C LEU A 117 -7.84 -0.38 32.47
N VAL A 118 -6.70 -0.76 31.88
CA VAL A 118 -6.28 -2.16 31.76
C VAL A 118 -5.60 -2.67 33.03
N ASP A 119 -4.92 -1.80 33.78
CA ASP A 119 -4.24 -2.15 35.04
C ASP A 119 -5.17 -2.04 36.27
N SER A 120 -6.39 -1.55 36.11
CA SER A 120 -7.42 -1.54 37.16
C SER A 120 -8.09 -2.92 37.26
N PRO A 121 -7.93 -3.69 38.36
CA PRO A 121 -8.39 -5.10 38.44
C PRO A 121 -9.91 -5.31 38.54
N ASP A 122 -10.76 -4.30 38.34
CA ASP A 122 -12.13 -4.29 38.86
C ASP A 122 -13.23 -3.88 37.85
N ASP A 123 -13.22 -4.39 36.60
CA ASP A 123 -14.43 -4.26 35.74
C ASP A 123 -14.73 -5.46 34.83
N VAL A 124 -14.32 -6.67 35.26
CA VAL A 124 -14.83 -7.94 34.74
C VAL A 124 -15.73 -8.59 35.79
N ARG A 125 -16.95 -8.05 35.96
CA ARG A 125 -18.09 -8.77 36.54
C ARG A 125 -19.35 -8.49 35.75
#